data_AF-A0A401P296-F1
#
_entry.id   AF-A0A401P296-F1
#
_cell.length_a   1.000
_cell.length_b   1.000
_cell.length_c   1.000
_cell.angle_alpha   90.00
_cell.angle_beta   90.00
_cell.angle_gamma   90.00
#
_symmetry.space_group_name_H-M   'P 1'
#
loop_
_entity.id
_entity.type
_entity.pdbx_description
1 polymer ?
#
loop_
_entity_poly.entity_id
_entity_poly.type
_entity_poly.pdbx_seq_one_letter_code
_entity_poly.pdbx_strand_id
1 'polypeptide(L)'
;MKHLFVIAIVCSCVIEVRSVLCWRCSGKTCQRIVRFCPSDNTCQTTSITRSTGEINTTLIEQDCPQITQEVSFTSRLAFGSKSVKSCTGNQCNDETVADPSNRTENGLECYGCFASTSESCTKSEEKVKCVGQEDRCFYGSGTQSLASFGSSFFIKGCVTKNVCNGSANLNEFLVSLDAQTSCCQGNLCNVGSAGPLLCNRCSGKTCTPIPVLCPSSSRSCETVSLTQFIGNVTLRFTKETFNIVWTL
;
A
#
# COMPACT_ATOMS: atom_id res chain seq x y z
N MET A 1 40.48 13.19 -48.92
CA MET A 1 40.58 12.64 -47.55
C MET A 1 39.69 13.34 -46.52
N LYS A 2 39.52 14.68 -46.51
CA LYS A 2 38.63 15.37 -45.56
C LYS A 2 37.14 14.96 -45.64
N HIS A 3 36.59 14.71 -46.83
CA HIS A 3 35.18 14.31 -46.99
C HIS A 3 34.87 12.89 -46.49
N LEU A 4 35.83 11.97 -46.54
CA LEU A 4 35.69 10.61 -46.02
C LEU A 4 35.58 10.58 -44.49
N PHE A 5 36.29 11.48 -43.80
CA PHE A 5 36.21 11.63 -42.35
C PHE A 5 34.85 12.18 -41.89
N VAL A 6 34.27 13.11 -42.65
CA VAL A 6 32.95 13.68 -42.34
C VAL A 6 31.84 12.64 -42.51
N ILE A 7 31.90 11.81 -43.56
CA ILE A 7 30.92 10.73 -43.78
C ILE A 7 31.02 9.67 -42.67
N ALA A 8 32.23 9.29 -42.27
CA ALA A 8 32.43 8.33 -41.18
C ALA A 8 31.87 8.86 -39.84
N ILE A 9 32.09 10.14 -39.53
CA ILE A 9 31.58 10.77 -38.30
C ILE A 9 30.05 10.88 -38.32
N VAL A 10 29.43 11.26 -39.45
CA VAL A 10 27.97 11.33 -39.61
C VAL A 10 27.33 9.94 -39.50
N CYS A 11 27.99 8.89 -39.99
CA CYS A 11 27.51 7.50 -39.89
C CYS A 11 27.59 6.94 -38.46
N SER A 12 28.59 7.34 -37.68
CA SER A 12 28.70 6.98 -36.25
C SER A 12 27.76 7.77 -35.32
N CYS A 13 27.12 8.84 -35.80
CA CYS A 13 26.09 9.58 -35.05
C CYS A 13 24.67 9.04 -35.24
N VAL A 14 24.48 7.99 -36.05
CA VAL A 14 23.19 7.29 -36.14
C VAL A 14 23.10 6.38 -34.92
N ILE A 15 22.74 6.95 -33.77
CA ILE A 15 22.23 6.15 -32.66
C ILE A 15 21.02 5.43 -33.24
N GLU A 16 21.12 4.13 -33.49
CA GLU A 16 19.95 3.32 -33.85
C GLU A 16 19.00 3.37 -32.64
N VAL A 17 18.09 4.34 -32.64
CA VAL A 17 16.91 4.31 -31.79
C VAL A 17 16.08 3.15 -32.34
N ARG A 18 16.35 1.94 -31.83
CA ARG A 18 15.62 0.74 -32.19
C ARG A 18 14.22 0.82 -31.59
N SER A 19 13.33 1.54 -32.29
CA SER A 19 11.90 1.58 -31.98
C SER A 19 11.28 0.20 -32.17
N VAL A 20 10.35 -0.17 -31.29
CA VAL A 20 9.62 -1.44 -31.39
C VAL A 20 8.12 -1.21 -31.57
N LEU A 21 7.47 -2.19 -32.19
CA LEU A 21 6.02 -2.31 -32.18
C LEU A 21 5.61 -3.13 -30.97
N CYS A 22 4.62 -2.71 -30.20
CA CYS A 22 4.12 -3.42 -29.01
C CYS A 22 2.62 -3.67 -29.12
N TRP A 23 2.12 -4.69 -28.44
CA TRP A 23 0.68 -4.82 -28.21
C TRP A 23 0.21 -3.78 -27.21
N ARG A 24 -0.95 -3.18 -27.50
CA ARG A 24 -1.69 -2.32 -26.59
C ARG A 24 -3.04 -2.95 -26.26
N CYS A 25 -3.34 -3.07 -24.97
CA CYS A 25 -4.66 -3.43 -24.47
C CYS A 25 -4.82 -3.00 -23.00
N SER A 26 -6.07 -2.89 -22.53
CA SER A 26 -6.39 -2.74 -21.11
C SER A 26 -7.74 -3.40 -20.83
N GLY A 27 -7.84 -4.11 -19.70
CA GLY A 27 -9.10 -4.68 -19.21
C GLY A 27 -9.06 -6.19 -19.01
N LYS A 28 -10.24 -6.77 -18.70
CA LYS A 28 -10.41 -8.23 -18.51
C LYS A 28 -10.30 -9.00 -19.83
N THR A 29 -10.87 -8.44 -20.90
CA THR A 29 -10.79 -8.96 -22.26
C THR A 29 -9.81 -8.09 -23.04
N CYS A 30 -8.56 -8.53 -23.15
CA CYS A 30 -7.48 -7.82 -23.82
C CYS A 30 -7.60 -7.98 -25.35
N GLN A 31 -8.36 -7.11 -26.02
CA GLN A 31 -8.34 -7.02 -27.49
C GLN A 31 -7.11 -6.22 -27.92
N ARG A 32 -6.12 -6.93 -28.45
CA ARG A 32 -4.81 -6.35 -28.76
C ARG A 32 -4.85 -5.53 -30.04
N ILE A 33 -4.26 -4.34 -29.98
CA ILE A 33 -3.94 -3.52 -31.15
C ILE A 33 -2.44 -3.24 -31.17
N VAL A 34 -1.87 -3.05 -32.36
CA VAL A 34 -0.45 -2.74 -32.49
C VAL A 34 -0.20 -1.26 -32.22
N ARG A 35 0.81 -0.93 -31.42
CA ARG A 35 1.26 0.43 -31.13
C ARG A 35 2.74 0.58 -31.40
N PHE A 36 3.13 1.74 -31.91
CA PHE A 36 4.52 2.13 -32.12
C PHE A 36 5.10 2.81 -30.87
N CYS A 37 6.26 2.36 -30.41
CA CYS A 37 6.99 2.91 -29.27
C CYS A 37 8.27 3.61 -29.75
N PRO A 38 8.27 4.96 -29.88
CA PRO A 38 9.34 5.70 -30.54
C PRO A 38 10.63 5.85 -29.72
N SER A 39 10.51 5.87 -28.39
CA SER A 39 11.63 6.16 -27.48
C SER A 39 12.14 4.92 -26.74
N ASP A 40 11.56 3.75 -27.03
CA ASP A 40 11.77 2.53 -26.27
C ASP A 40 12.05 1.37 -27.23
N ASN A 41 12.94 0.48 -26.80
CA ASN A 41 13.25 -0.78 -27.47
C ASN A 41 12.60 -1.99 -26.79
N THR A 42 11.69 -1.73 -25.85
CA THR A 42 11.00 -2.75 -25.05
C THR A 42 9.49 -2.56 -25.10
N CYS A 43 8.76 -3.63 -24.85
CA CYS A 43 7.33 -3.62 -24.57
C CYS A 43 7.10 -3.99 -23.10
N GLN A 44 5.96 -3.59 -22.55
CA GLN A 44 5.58 -3.85 -21.17
C GLN A 44 4.22 -4.57 -21.10
N THR A 45 4.14 -5.53 -20.19
CA THR A 45 2.89 -6.12 -19.71
C THR A 45 2.78 -5.88 -18.21
N THR A 46 1.69 -5.26 -17.80
CA THR A 46 1.32 -5.06 -16.40
C THR A 46 0.11 -5.91 -16.10
N SER A 47 0.12 -6.61 -14.98
CA SER A 47 -1.01 -7.40 -14.54
C SER A 47 -1.37 -7.05 -13.11
N ILE A 48 -2.65 -6.79 -12.90
CA ILE A 48 -3.22 -6.27 -11.66
C ILE A 48 -4.25 -7.30 -11.18
N THR A 49 -3.93 -8.01 -10.12
CA THR A 49 -4.86 -8.93 -9.46
C THR A 49 -5.41 -8.24 -8.23
N ARG A 50 -6.73 -8.25 -8.06
CA ARG A 50 -7.42 -7.81 -6.85
C ARG A 50 -8.42 -8.87 -6.41
N SER A 51 -8.39 -9.18 -5.14
CA SER A 51 -9.24 -10.15 -4.49
C SER A 51 -9.82 -9.54 -3.22
N THR A 52 -11.14 -9.55 -3.08
CA THR A 52 -11.83 -9.18 -1.84
C THR A 52 -12.86 -10.26 -1.55
N GLY A 53 -12.48 -11.31 -0.80
CA GLY A 53 -13.32 -12.44 -0.36
C GLY A 53 -14.17 -13.13 -1.44
N GLU A 54 -15.20 -12.44 -1.91
CA GLU A 54 -16.18 -12.83 -2.93
C GLU A 54 -15.76 -12.53 -4.38
N ILE A 55 -14.84 -11.58 -4.60
CA ILE A 55 -14.50 -11.12 -5.96
C ILE A 55 -13.02 -11.29 -6.22
N ASN A 56 -12.67 -12.14 -7.19
CA ASN A 56 -11.34 -12.21 -7.78
C ASN A 56 -11.37 -11.59 -9.18
N THR A 57 -10.53 -10.60 -9.42
CA THR A 57 -10.42 -9.94 -10.73
C THR A 57 -8.95 -9.73 -11.06
N THR A 58 -8.56 -10.21 -12.24
CA THR A 58 -7.27 -9.91 -12.86
C THR A 58 -7.51 -9.01 -14.07
N LEU A 59 -6.74 -7.93 -14.16
CA LEU A 59 -6.71 -7.00 -15.28
C LEU A 59 -5.34 -7.08 -15.92
N ILE A 60 -5.30 -7.07 -17.24
CA ILE A 60 -4.04 -7.06 -18.00
C ILE A 60 -3.97 -5.76 -18.76
N GLU A 61 -2.82 -5.10 -18.68
CA GLU A 61 -2.48 -3.92 -19.45
C GLU A 61 -1.20 -4.22 -20.23
N GLN A 62 -1.23 -3.90 -21.52
CA GLN A 62 -0.11 -4.06 -22.42
C GLN A 62 0.12 -2.71 -23.09
N ASP A 63 1.36 -2.25 -23.14
CA ASP A 63 1.70 -0.99 -23.83
C ASP A 63 3.22 -0.84 -24.03
N CYS A 64 3.62 0.31 -24.58
CA CYS A 64 4.98 0.83 -24.42
C CYS A 64 5.34 0.96 -22.92
N PRO A 65 6.64 0.90 -22.57
CA PRO A 65 7.09 0.98 -21.19
C PRO A 65 6.58 2.23 -20.48
N GLN A 66 6.06 2.05 -19.27
CA GLN A 66 5.71 3.12 -18.34
C GLN A 66 6.48 2.94 -17.04
N ILE A 67 6.72 4.05 -16.34
CA ILE A 67 7.29 4.00 -14.98
C ILE A 67 6.19 3.46 -14.05
N THR A 68 6.25 2.17 -13.75
CA THR A 68 5.30 1.47 -12.90
C THR A 68 6.04 0.72 -11.81
N GLN A 69 5.54 0.83 -10.58
CA GLN A 69 6.11 0.13 -9.42
C GLN A 69 5.31 -1.14 -9.16
N GLU A 70 6.02 -2.22 -8.86
CA GLU A 70 5.39 -3.42 -8.34
C GLU A 70 4.88 -3.15 -6.93
N VAL A 71 3.66 -3.62 -6.67
CA VAL A 71 3.05 -3.51 -5.36
C VAL A 71 2.35 -4.81 -5.03
N SER A 72 2.41 -5.21 -3.77
CA SER A 72 1.63 -6.33 -3.24
C SER A 72 1.10 -5.94 -1.87
N PHE A 73 -0.12 -6.38 -1.58
CA PHE A 73 -0.68 -6.37 -0.25
C PHE A 73 -1.47 -7.65 0.00
N THR A 74 -1.30 -8.21 1.20
CA THR A 74 -2.01 -9.40 1.68
C THR A 74 -2.63 -9.08 3.02
N SER A 75 -3.93 -9.29 3.13
CA SER A 75 -4.72 -9.19 4.36
C SER A 75 -5.59 -10.45 4.49
N ARG A 76 -6.42 -10.49 5.53
CA ARG A 76 -7.33 -11.61 5.82
C ARG A 76 -8.33 -11.87 4.69
N LEU A 77 -9.11 -10.86 4.31
CA LEU A 77 -10.15 -10.98 3.26
C LEU A 77 -9.78 -10.27 1.97
N ALA A 78 -8.64 -9.57 1.93
CA ALA A 78 -8.27 -8.72 0.82
C ALA A 78 -6.84 -9.02 0.39
N PHE A 79 -6.66 -9.10 -0.92
CA PHE A 79 -5.37 -9.22 -1.55
C PHE A 79 -5.33 -8.34 -2.80
N GLY A 80 -4.16 -7.76 -3.08
CA GLY A 80 -3.93 -7.21 -4.40
C GLY A 80 -2.45 -7.18 -4.75
N SER A 81 -2.17 -7.36 -6.03
CA SER A 81 -0.83 -7.21 -6.58
C SER A 81 -0.83 -6.58 -7.95
N LYS A 82 0.22 -5.82 -8.22
CA LYS A 82 0.59 -5.33 -9.53
C LYS A 82 2.01 -5.80 -9.80
N SER A 83 2.20 -6.48 -10.92
CA SER A 83 3.54 -6.87 -11.38
C SER A 83 3.75 -6.46 -12.83
N VAL A 84 5.01 -6.29 -13.18
CA VAL A 84 5.42 -5.66 -14.43
C VAL A 84 6.47 -6.53 -15.10
N LYS A 85 6.21 -6.95 -16.34
CA LYS A 85 7.17 -7.69 -17.17
C LYS A 85 7.51 -6.86 -18.40
N SER A 86 8.80 -6.72 -18.69
CA SER A 86 9.30 -6.09 -19.90
C SER A 86 9.96 -7.12 -20.81
N CYS A 87 9.87 -6.90 -22.11
CA CYS A 87 10.50 -7.74 -23.14
C CYS A 87 11.04 -6.87 -24.27
N THR A 88 12.00 -7.39 -25.04
CA THR A 88 12.60 -6.70 -26.20
C THR A 88 12.12 -7.31 -27.51
N GLY A 89 11.89 -6.48 -28.52
CA GLY A 89 11.49 -6.90 -29.86
C GLY A 89 10.03 -6.58 -30.19
N ASN A 90 9.67 -6.80 -31.45
CA ASN A 90 8.33 -6.48 -31.93
C ASN A 90 7.29 -7.44 -31.35
N GLN A 91 6.22 -6.88 -30.80
CA GLN A 91 5.03 -7.58 -30.33
C GLN A 91 5.33 -8.66 -29.28
N CYS A 92 6.47 -8.53 -28.57
CA CYS A 92 6.95 -9.52 -27.61
C CYS A 92 6.08 -9.62 -26.34
N ASN A 93 5.22 -8.64 -26.10
CA ASN A 93 4.29 -8.63 -24.98
C ASN A 93 2.98 -9.38 -25.32
N ASP A 94 3.06 -10.48 -26.06
CA ASP A 94 1.92 -11.29 -26.49
C ASP A 94 1.51 -12.37 -25.46
N GLU A 95 2.28 -12.54 -24.39
CA GLU A 95 1.92 -13.43 -23.30
C GLU A 95 0.86 -12.77 -22.40
N THR A 96 -0.24 -13.48 -22.15
CA THR A 96 -1.06 -13.28 -20.94
C THR A 96 -0.20 -13.71 -19.77
N VAL A 97 0.34 -12.76 -19.02
CA VAL A 97 1.16 -13.04 -17.83
C VAL A 97 0.33 -13.87 -16.85
N ALA A 98 0.81 -15.09 -16.55
CA ALA A 98 0.28 -15.93 -15.47
C ALA A 98 0.29 -15.14 -14.14
N ASP A 99 -0.60 -15.49 -13.21
CA ASP A 99 -0.89 -14.71 -11.98
C ASP A 99 0.38 -14.07 -11.38
N PRO A 100 0.45 -12.73 -11.28
CA PRO A 100 1.71 -11.98 -11.36
C PRO A 100 2.40 -11.84 -10.02
N SER A 101 1.72 -12.17 -8.93
CA SER A 101 2.27 -12.14 -7.59
C SER A 101 2.83 -13.50 -7.26
N ASN A 102 4.13 -13.57 -7.00
CA ASN A 102 4.69 -14.69 -6.28
C ASN A 102 3.93 -14.86 -4.95
N ARG A 103 3.02 -15.84 -4.88
CA ARG A 103 2.23 -16.17 -3.69
C ARG A 103 2.96 -17.09 -2.72
N THR A 104 4.21 -17.41 -2.99
CA THR A 104 5.02 -18.19 -2.07
C THR A 104 5.23 -17.38 -0.80
N GLU A 105 4.90 -18.00 0.34
CA GLU A 105 5.15 -17.46 1.66
C GLU A 105 6.63 -17.10 1.79
N ASN A 106 6.94 -15.89 2.25
CA ASN A 106 8.31 -15.39 2.34
C ASN A 106 8.90 -15.42 3.77
N GLY A 107 8.16 -15.98 4.73
CA GLY A 107 8.58 -16.17 6.11
C GLY A 107 8.28 -14.99 7.06
N LEU A 108 7.78 -13.86 6.55
CA LEU A 108 7.25 -12.78 7.39
C LEU A 108 5.78 -13.06 7.74
N GLU A 109 5.41 -12.88 8.99
CA GLU A 109 4.03 -12.95 9.47
C GLU A 109 3.60 -11.59 10.02
N CYS A 110 2.37 -11.17 9.74
CA CYS A 110 1.78 -9.94 10.24
C CYS A 110 0.38 -10.20 10.81
N TYR A 111 -0.16 -9.25 11.56
CA TYR A 111 -1.60 -9.23 11.83
C TYR A 111 -2.36 -8.73 10.60
N GLY A 112 -3.52 -9.31 10.32
CA GLY A 112 -4.35 -9.02 9.16
C GLY A 112 -5.82 -8.86 9.55
N CYS A 113 -6.48 -7.83 9.01
CA CYS A 113 -7.92 -7.59 9.14
C CYS A 113 -8.38 -6.70 7.99
N PHE A 114 -9.67 -6.77 7.64
CA PHE A 114 -10.30 -5.88 6.66
C PHE A 114 -11.75 -5.66 7.05
N ALA A 115 -12.12 -4.42 7.41
CA ALA A 115 -13.47 -4.12 7.90
C ALA A 115 -13.85 -2.65 7.67
N SER A 116 -15.14 -2.33 7.79
CA SER A 116 -15.64 -0.95 7.66
C SER A 116 -15.36 -0.06 8.88
N THR A 117 -15.02 -0.65 10.03
CA THR A 117 -14.68 0.09 11.26
C THR A 117 -13.40 -0.45 11.90
N SER A 118 -12.66 0.41 12.60
CA SER A 118 -11.43 0.04 13.31
C SER A 118 -11.68 -1.03 14.39
N GLU A 119 -12.81 -0.94 15.11
CA GLU A 119 -13.21 -1.93 16.10
C GLU A 119 -13.46 -3.31 15.48
N SER A 120 -14.20 -3.36 14.36
CA SER A 120 -14.44 -4.61 13.64
C SER A 120 -13.14 -5.19 13.06
N CYS A 121 -12.22 -4.35 12.58
CA CYS A 121 -10.91 -4.80 12.12
C CYS A 121 -10.13 -5.44 13.29
N THR A 122 -10.09 -4.78 14.44
CA THR A 122 -9.39 -5.29 15.64
C THR A 122 -9.99 -6.60 16.15
N LYS A 123 -11.34 -6.73 16.17
CA LYS A 123 -12.03 -7.97 16.58
C LYS A 123 -11.85 -9.11 15.58
N SER A 124 -11.57 -8.81 14.32
CA SER A 124 -11.40 -9.78 13.23
C SER A 124 -9.93 -10.04 12.89
N GLU A 125 -9.01 -9.52 13.70
CA GLU A 125 -7.57 -9.64 13.50
C GLU A 125 -7.11 -11.10 13.61
N GLU A 126 -6.29 -11.53 12.64
CA GLU A 126 -5.65 -12.85 12.65
C GLU A 126 -4.21 -12.75 12.14
N LYS A 127 -3.43 -13.82 12.30
CA LYS A 127 -2.09 -13.88 11.71
C LYS A 127 -2.22 -14.21 10.22
N VAL A 128 -1.60 -13.39 9.38
CA VAL A 128 -1.47 -13.60 7.94
C VAL A 128 0.00 -13.77 7.58
N LYS A 129 0.27 -14.68 6.65
CA LYS A 129 1.61 -14.91 6.13
C LYS A 129 1.85 -14.04 4.91
N CYS A 130 2.95 -13.31 4.91
CA CYS A 130 3.33 -12.47 3.79
C CYS A 130 3.89 -13.30 2.65
N VAL A 131 3.71 -12.81 1.44
CA VAL A 131 4.08 -13.53 0.21
C VAL A 131 4.97 -12.68 -0.69
N GLY A 132 5.79 -13.36 -1.50
CA GLY A 132 6.59 -12.71 -2.53
C GLY A 132 7.47 -11.59 -1.97
N GLN A 133 7.29 -10.37 -2.48
CA GLN A 133 8.09 -9.19 -2.12
C GLN A 133 7.54 -8.39 -0.93
N GLU A 134 6.49 -8.86 -0.24
CA GLU A 134 5.94 -8.16 0.93
C GLU A 134 6.94 -8.17 2.09
N ASP A 135 7.49 -7.00 2.42
CA ASP A 135 8.62 -6.86 3.35
C ASP A 135 8.25 -6.15 4.67
N ARG A 136 6.99 -5.73 4.82
CA ARG A 136 6.51 -4.90 5.94
C ARG A 136 5.12 -5.30 6.38
N CYS A 137 4.87 -5.19 7.68
CA CYS A 137 3.51 -5.17 8.19
C CYS A 137 2.94 -3.76 8.08
N PHE A 138 1.63 -3.69 7.86
CA PHE A 138 0.88 -2.49 7.57
C PHE A 138 -0.35 -2.37 8.45
N TYR A 139 -0.71 -1.12 8.71
CA TYR A 139 -2.01 -0.71 9.18
C TYR A 139 -2.42 0.58 8.48
N GLY A 140 -3.69 0.68 8.07
CA GLY A 140 -4.20 1.92 7.51
C GLY A 140 -5.72 1.93 7.40
N SER A 141 -6.22 3.08 7.00
CA SER A 141 -7.60 3.30 6.59
C SER A 141 -7.64 3.98 5.23
N GLY A 142 -8.82 3.97 4.61
CA GLY A 142 -9.02 4.61 3.33
C GLY A 142 -10.46 4.52 2.87
N THR A 143 -10.68 4.86 1.61
CA THR A 143 -11.98 4.73 0.94
C THR A 143 -11.89 3.81 -0.27
N GLN A 144 -12.93 3.01 -0.49
CA GLN A 144 -13.03 2.13 -1.65
C GLN A 144 -14.05 2.68 -2.67
N SER A 145 -13.70 2.65 -3.95
CA SER A 145 -14.54 3.18 -5.04
C SER A 145 -15.59 2.19 -5.58
N LEU A 146 -15.65 0.95 -5.04
CA LEU A 146 -16.58 -0.11 -5.47
C LEU A 146 -18.02 0.05 -4.95
N ALA A 147 -18.23 0.82 -3.87
CA ALA A 147 -19.55 1.06 -3.30
C ALA A 147 -20.08 2.44 -3.71
N SER A 148 -21.37 2.51 -4.10
CA SER A 148 -22.09 3.74 -4.48
C SER A 148 -22.04 4.88 -3.45
N PHE A 149 -21.60 4.56 -2.23
CA PHE A 149 -21.16 5.49 -1.21
C PHE A 149 -19.81 4.98 -0.72
N GLY A 150 -18.74 5.75 -0.99
CA GLY A 150 -17.35 5.39 -0.64
C GLY A 150 -17.29 4.83 0.78
N SER A 151 -17.16 3.52 0.88
CA SER A 151 -17.17 2.85 2.17
C SER A 151 -15.77 2.96 2.73
N SER A 152 -15.63 3.72 3.81
CA SER A 152 -14.38 3.75 4.56
C SER A 152 -14.03 2.32 4.97
N PHE A 153 -12.76 1.97 4.89
CA PHE A 153 -12.26 0.68 5.33
C PHE A 153 -11.06 0.88 6.24
N PHE A 154 -10.82 -0.13 7.07
CA PHE A 154 -9.66 -0.31 7.90
C PHE A 154 -9.02 -1.64 7.51
N ILE A 155 -7.71 -1.65 7.46
CA ILE A 155 -6.95 -2.82 7.01
C ILE A 155 -5.66 -2.98 7.81
N LYS A 156 -5.34 -4.23 8.13
CA LYS A 156 -4.00 -4.69 8.51
C LYS A 156 -3.53 -5.75 7.54
N GLY A 157 -2.22 -5.89 7.39
CA GLY A 157 -1.67 -6.99 6.63
C GLY A 157 -0.20 -6.82 6.29
N CYS A 158 0.22 -7.53 5.27
CA CYS A 158 1.53 -7.46 4.65
C CYS A 158 1.47 -6.51 3.46
N VAL A 159 2.53 -5.72 3.24
CA VAL A 159 2.67 -4.85 2.07
C VAL A 159 4.12 -4.81 1.59
N THR A 160 4.30 -4.48 0.32
CA THR A 160 5.60 -4.02 -0.22
C THR A 160 5.93 -2.61 0.26
N LYS A 161 7.22 -2.30 0.43
CA LYS A 161 7.76 -0.96 0.75
C LYS A 161 7.17 0.21 -0.04
N ASN A 162 6.81 0.01 -1.30
CA ASN A 162 6.24 1.07 -2.16
C ASN A 162 4.89 1.59 -1.64
N VAL A 163 4.11 0.74 -0.96
CA VAL A 163 2.86 1.16 -0.29
C VAL A 163 3.18 2.08 0.89
N CYS A 164 4.16 1.71 1.72
CA CYS A 164 4.58 2.47 2.89
C CYS A 164 5.20 3.83 2.55
N ASN A 165 5.91 3.91 1.43
CA ASN A 165 6.54 5.14 0.97
C ASN A 165 5.54 6.12 0.33
N GLY A 166 4.28 5.74 0.16
CA GLY A 166 3.28 6.53 -0.56
C GLY A 166 3.56 6.66 -2.06
N SER A 167 4.48 5.84 -2.60
CA SER A 167 4.87 5.87 -4.02
C SER A 167 4.02 4.95 -4.90
N ALA A 168 3.22 4.08 -4.28
CA ALA A 168 2.26 3.20 -4.93
C ALA A 168 1.02 3.96 -5.43
N ASN A 169 0.68 3.82 -6.71
CA ASN A 169 -0.64 4.21 -7.21
C ASN A 169 -1.65 3.09 -6.90
N LEU A 170 -2.53 3.32 -5.92
CA LEU A 170 -3.49 2.32 -5.47
C LEU A 170 -4.89 2.45 -6.12
N ASN A 171 -5.10 3.45 -6.97
CA ASN A 171 -6.37 3.66 -7.67
C ASN A 171 -6.74 2.48 -8.58
N GLU A 172 -5.74 1.77 -9.11
CA GLU A 172 -5.92 0.54 -9.90
C GLU A 172 -6.57 -0.60 -9.07
N PHE A 173 -6.36 -0.57 -7.75
CA PHE A 173 -7.01 -1.46 -6.78
C PHE A 173 -8.34 -0.90 -6.25
N LEU A 174 -8.80 0.23 -6.79
CA LEU A 174 -10.02 0.95 -6.39
C LEU A 174 -10.02 1.38 -4.92
N VAL A 175 -8.84 1.66 -4.37
CA VAL A 175 -8.66 2.13 -3.00
C VAL A 175 -7.83 3.41 -2.96
N SER A 176 -8.23 4.32 -2.08
CA SER A 176 -7.46 5.50 -1.71
C SER A 176 -7.14 5.43 -0.24
N LEU A 177 -5.86 5.42 0.13
CA LEU A 177 -5.43 5.39 1.53
C LEU A 177 -5.46 6.79 2.15
N ASP A 178 -5.81 6.85 3.43
CA ASP A 178 -5.70 8.05 4.24
C ASP A 178 -4.23 8.32 4.58
N ALA A 179 -3.91 9.57 4.95
CA ALA A 179 -2.53 9.97 5.27
C ALA A 179 -1.93 9.26 6.51
N GLN A 180 -2.76 8.61 7.33
CA GLN A 180 -2.37 8.00 8.61
C GLN A 180 -2.10 6.50 8.48
N THR A 181 -1.28 6.11 7.52
CA THR A 181 -0.79 4.73 7.39
C THR A 181 0.42 4.50 8.28
N SER A 182 0.56 3.26 8.77
CA SER A 182 1.69 2.83 9.58
C SER A 182 2.30 1.58 8.99
N CYS A 183 3.63 1.56 8.90
CA CYS A 183 4.39 0.39 8.49
C CYS A 183 5.49 0.07 9.50
N CYS A 184 5.79 -1.22 9.64
CA CYS A 184 6.89 -1.70 10.47
C CYS A 184 7.53 -2.95 9.83
N GLN A 185 8.75 -3.28 10.26
CA GLN A 185 9.48 -4.46 9.81
C GLN A 185 9.63 -5.45 10.97
N GLY A 186 9.55 -6.74 10.66
CA GLY A 186 9.62 -7.83 11.63
C GLY A 186 8.27 -8.50 11.88
N ASN A 187 8.31 -9.71 12.41
CA ASN A 187 7.11 -10.53 12.60
C ASN A 187 6.14 -9.87 13.59
N LEU A 188 4.86 -9.83 13.21
CA LEU A 188 3.73 -9.40 14.03
C LEU A 188 3.88 -7.99 14.61
N CYS A 189 4.70 -7.13 13.99
CA CYS A 189 5.05 -5.83 14.51
C CYS A 189 3.89 -4.82 14.48
N ASN A 190 2.83 -5.09 13.71
CA ASN A 190 1.62 -4.26 13.61
C ASN A 190 0.56 -4.60 14.68
N VAL A 191 1.01 -5.20 15.80
CA VAL A 191 0.22 -5.36 17.02
C VAL A 191 -0.16 -3.99 17.58
N GLY A 192 -1.41 -3.82 18.01
CA GLY A 192 -1.86 -2.57 18.64
C GLY A 192 -1.90 -1.34 17.71
N SER A 193 -1.59 -1.48 16.42
CA SER A 193 -1.84 -0.45 15.39
C SER A 193 -3.34 -0.28 15.14
N ALA A 194 -4.07 0.27 16.11
CA ALA A 194 -5.51 0.47 16.06
C ALA A 194 -5.81 1.96 15.83
N GLY A 195 -5.89 2.35 14.57
CA GLY A 195 -6.36 3.67 14.14
C GLY A 195 -5.43 4.81 14.50
N PRO A 196 -5.77 6.05 14.10
CA PRO A 196 -5.55 7.14 15.01
C PRO A 196 -6.21 6.76 16.33
N LEU A 197 -5.38 6.54 17.34
CA LEU A 197 -5.84 6.26 18.68
C LEU A 197 -6.76 7.42 19.11
N LEU A 198 -8.03 7.14 19.37
CA LEU A 198 -8.96 8.15 19.90
C LEU A 198 -8.88 8.08 21.42
N CYS A 199 -8.29 9.10 22.03
CA CYS A 199 -8.18 9.18 23.48
C CYS A 199 -9.22 10.18 24.01
N ASN A 200 -9.67 10.03 25.25
CA ASN A 200 -10.34 11.13 25.91
C ASN A 200 -9.29 12.14 26.40
N ARG A 201 -9.68 13.40 26.47
CA ARG A 201 -8.88 14.47 27.08
C ARG A 201 -9.76 15.29 27.99
N CYS A 202 -9.39 15.35 29.26
CA CYS A 202 -9.97 16.24 30.24
C CYS A 202 -8.93 16.64 31.30
N SER A 203 -9.21 17.72 32.03
CA SER A 203 -8.39 18.15 33.17
C SER A 203 -9.28 18.85 34.20
N GLY A 204 -9.25 18.41 35.46
CA GLY A 204 -9.97 19.08 36.55
C GLY A 204 -10.52 18.15 37.62
N LYS A 205 -11.26 18.71 38.58
CA LYS A 205 -11.97 17.96 39.63
C LYS A 205 -13.22 17.24 39.09
N THR A 206 -13.89 17.86 38.13
CA THR A 206 -15.00 17.30 37.35
C THR A 206 -14.52 17.13 35.92
N CYS A 207 -14.25 15.90 35.51
CA CYS A 207 -13.76 15.59 34.16
C CYS A 207 -14.95 15.20 33.27
N THR A 208 -15.29 16.08 32.33
CA THR A 208 -16.14 15.71 31.20
C THR A 208 -15.22 15.30 30.05
N PRO A 209 -15.22 14.02 29.62
CA PRO A 209 -14.30 13.54 28.60
C PRO A 209 -14.59 14.17 27.23
N ILE A 210 -13.55 14.67 26.57
CA ILE A 210 -13.62 15.15 25.18
C ILE A 210 -12.80 14.19 24.32
N PRO A 211 -13.36 13.54 23.29
CA PRO A 211 -12.60 12.68 22.39
C PRO A 211 -11.61 13.50 21.56
N VAL A 212 -10.37 13.04 21.47
CA VAL A 212 -9.28 13.64 20.70
C VAL A 212 -8.54 12.57 19.89
N LEU A 213 -8.12 12.94 18.68
CA LEU A 213 -7.24 12.11 17.86
C LEU A 213 -5.81 12.22 18.41
N CYS A 214 -5.20 11.08 18.70
CA CYS A 214 -3.85 11.01 19.24
C CYS A 214 -2.82 10.93 18.10
N PRO A 215 -1.61 11.49 18.29
CA PRO A 215 -0.54 11.40 17.30
C PRO A 215 -0.24 9.96 16.90
N SER A 216 0.22 9.75 15.66
CA SER A 216 0.56 8.41 15.12
C SER A 216 1.64 7.66 15.90
N SER A 217 2.42 8.34 16.72
CA SER A 217 3.40 7.73 17.64
C SER A 217 2.81 7.19 18.94
N SER A 218 1.53 7.47 19.23
CA SER A 218 0.87 7.11 20.49
C SER A 218 0.34 5.69 20.40
N ARG A 219 0.58 4.89 21.45
CA ARG A 219 0.20 3.46 21.48
C ARG A 219 -0.93 3.13 22.46
N SER A 220 -1.21 4.02 23.40
CA SER A 220 -2.22 3.83 24.45
C SER A 220 -2.74 5.18 24.97
N CYS A 221 -3.96 5.17 25.49
CA CYS A 221 -4.55 6.27 26.24
C CYS A 221 -4.20 6.06 27.72
N GLU A 222 -3.71 7.08 28.42
CA GLU A 222 -3.40 6.98 29.85
C GLU A 222 -4.13 8.04 30.67
N THR A 223 -4.60 7.62 31.84
CA THR A 223 -5.27 8.47 32.83
C THR A 223 -4.42 8.60 34.09
N VAL A 224 -4.05 9.83 34.43
CA VAL A 224 -3.31 10.16 35.66
C VAL A 224 -4.28 10.83 36.64
N SER A 225 -4.29 10.35 37.89
CA SER A 225 -5.07 10.96 38.98
C SER A 225 -4.14 11.42 40.09
N LEU A 226 -4.15 12.72 40.41
CA LEU A 226 -3.44 13.30 41.55
C LEU A 226 -4.43 13.52 42.69
N THR A 227 -4.11 12.99 43.87
CA THR A 227 -4.85 13.28 45.11
C THR A 227 -3.99 14.16 46.01
N GLN A 228 -4.47 15.35 46.33
CA GLN A 228 -3.80 16.29 47.24
C GLN A 228 -4.60 16.41 48.54
N PHE A 229 -3.90 16.35 49.67
CA PHE A 229 -4.49 16.55 51.00
C PHE A 229 -4.13 17.94 51.50
N ILE A 230 -5.13 18.78 51.78
CA ILE A 230 -4.95 20.10 52.41
C ILE A 230 -5.79 20.11 53.70
N GLY A 231 -5.14 19.91 54.84
CA GLY A 231 -5.83 19.72 56.12
C GLY A 231 -6.74 18.48 56.09
N ASN A 232 -8.02 18.64 56.45
CA ASN A 232 -9.01 17.56 56.42
C ASN A 232 -9.69 17.38 55.05
N VAL A 233 -9.32 18.15 54.03
CA VAL A 233 -9.96 18.14 52.71
C VAL A 233 -9.11 17.32 51.73
N THR A 234 -9.75 16.34 51.07
CA THR A 234 -9.14 15.55 50.00
C THR A 234 -9.56 16.13 48.63
N LEU A 235 -8.58 16.56 47.83
CA LEU A 235 -8.80 17.06 46.47
C LEU A 235 -8.29 16.04 45.46
N ARG A 236 -9.14 15.58 44.53
CA ARG A 236 -8.74 14.71 43.41
C ARG A 236 -8.73 15.50 42.11
N PHE A 237 -7.66 15.36 41.34
CA PHE A 237 -7.46 15.96 40.03
C PHE A 237 -7.15 14.84 39.03
N THR A 238 -7.90 14.75 37.94
CA THR A 238 -7.59 13.82 36.84
C THR A 238 -7.02 14.59 35.65
N LYS A 239 -6.00 14.03 35.02
CA LYS A 239 -5.42 14.50 33.75
C LYS A 239 -5.06 13.30 32.91
N GLU A 240 -5.56 13.23 31.68
CA GLU A 240 -5.09 12.25 30.70
C GLU A 240 -3.87 12.81 29.94
N THR A 241 -2.81 12.02 29.84
CA THR A 241 -1.56 12.38 29.15
C THR A 241 -1.22 11.34 28.10
N PHE A 242 -0.65 11.77 26.98
CA PHE A 242 -0.19 10.87 25.92
C PHE A 242 1.26 10.47 26.24
N ASN A 243 1.53 9.19 26.52
CA ASN A 243 2.90 8.70 26.70
C ASN A 243 3.37 7.88 25.49
N ILE A 244 4.67 8.01 25.22
CA ILE A 244 5.41 7.19 24.26
C ILE A 244 6.02 6.04 25.05
N VAL A 245 5.40 4.86 25.06
CA VAL A 245 6.01 3.69 25.68
C VAL A 245 7.07 3.14 24.72
N TRP A 246 8.34 3.43 24.99
CA TRP A 246 9.45 2.64 24.49
C TRP A 246 9.62 1.43 25.42
N THR A 247 9.21 0.25 24.97
CA THR A 247 9.74 -0.99 25.55
C THR A 247 11.15 -1.19 25.00
N LEU A 248 12.12 -1.15 25.92
CA LEU A 248 13.51 -1.60 25.69
C LEU A 248 13.55 -3.08 25.32
#